data_AF-A0A958VM83-F1
#
_entry.id   AF-A0A958VM83-F1
#
_cell.length_a   1.000
_cell.length_b   1.000
_cell.length_c   1.000
_cell.angle_alpha   90.00
_cell.angle_beta   90.00
_cell.angle_gamma   90.00
#
_symmetry.space_group_name_H-M   'P 1'
#
loop_
_entity.id
_entity.type
_entity.pdbx_description
1 polymer ?
#
loop_
_entity_poly.entity_id
_entity_poly.type
_entity_poly.pdbx_seq_one_letter_code
_entity_poly.pdbx_strand_id
1 'polypeptide(L)'
;MITIDAELARLDPQYRVHQIKEKFGTLRCYCQASGDDPDSQLLDAMDAITDDAEGASATVCERCGQLGTLHQSRHVRVKTLCTTCANQLGHTPHPSSGDADDAT
;
A
#
# COMPACT_ATOMS: atom_id res chain seq x y z
N MET A 1 10.51 -8.30 -0.19
CA MET A 1 10.26 -7.50 1.04
C MET A 1 10.50 -6.06 0.64
N ILE A 2 9.48 -5.22 0.76
CA ILE A 2 9.53 -3.82 0.30
C ILE A 2 10.55 -3.08 1.19
N THR A 3 11.65 -2.61 0.61
CA THR A 3 12.72 -1.91 1.32
C THR A 3 12.59 -0.39 1.20
N ILE A 4 11.37 0.17 1.30
CA ILE A 4 11.07 1.61 1.16
C ILE A 4 12.13 2.47 1.85
N ASP A 5 12.42 2.15 3.12
CA ASP A 5 13.38 2.93 3.91
C ASP A 5 14.78 2.96 3.28
N ALA A 6 15.29 1.81 2.84
CA ALA A 6 16.60 1.75 2.19
C ALA A 6 16.61 2.46 0.83
N GLU A 7 15.49 2.48 0.11
CA GLU A 7 15.40 3.16 -1.18
C GLU A 7 15.30 4.67 -1.01
N LEU A 8 14.44 5.14 -0.09
CA LEU A 8 14.33 6.56 0.27
C LEU A 8 15.63 7.09 0.86
N ALA A 9 16.28 6.35 1.75
CA ALA A 9 17.56 6.74 2.35
C ALA A 9 18.71 6.81 1.32
N ARG A 10 18.62 6.08 0.20
CA ARG A 10 19.59 6.21 -0.92
C ARG A 10 19.38 7.52 -1.69
N LEU A 11 18.16 8.03 -1.78
CA LEU A 11 17.86 9.31 -2.41
C LEU A 11 18.18 10.48 -1.47
N ASP A 12 17.74 10.39 -0.23
CA ASP A 12 17.94 11.39 0.80
C ASP A 12 18.11 10.70 2.16
N PRO A 13 19.34 10.61 2.71
CA PRO A 13 19.59 9.98 4.01
C PRO A 13 18.93 10.67 5.21
N GLN A 14 18.45 11.91 5.04
CA GLN A 14 17.84 12.72 6.11
C GLN A 14 16.34 12.94 5.90
N TYR A 15 15.73 12.21 4.96
CA TYR A 15 14.29 12.23 4.74
C TYR A 15 13.52 11.94 6.03
N ARG A 16 12.30 12.47 6.13
CA ARG A 16 11.44 12.28 7.31
C ARG A 16 10.16 11.59 6.90
N VAL A 17 9.79 10.55 7.65
CA VAL A 17 8.47 9.93 7.55
C VAL A 17 7.51 10.65 8.51
N HIS A 18 6.42 11.17 7.97
CA HIS A 18 5.36 11.82 8.75
C HIS A 18 4.28 10.83 9.15
N GLN A 19 3.90 9.93 8.25
CA GLN A 19 2.86 8.94 8.50
C GLN A 19 3.13 7.64 7.73
N ILE A 20 2.88 6.52 8.39
CA ILE A 20 2.69 5.22 7.76
C ILE A 20 1.32 4.73 8.20
N LYS A 21 0.41 4.52 7.26
CA LYS A 21 -0.96 4.10 7.56
C LYS A 21 -1.51 3.13 6.52
N GLU A 22 -2.48 2.34 6.93
CA GLU A 22 -3.36 1.61 6.01
C GLU A 22 -4.51 2.54 5.61
N LYS A 23 -4.84 2.53 4.31
CA LYS A 23 -6.00 3.22 3.77
C LYS A 23 -6.59 2.40 2.63
N PHE A 24 -7.86 2.06 2.73
CA PHE A 24 -8.58 1.28 1.71
C PHE A 24 -7.90 -0.07 1.38
N GLY A 25 -7.24 -0.69 2.37
CA GLY A 25 -6.55 -1.97 2.19
C GLY A 25 -5.16 -1.87 1.55
N THR A 26 -4.64 -0.65 1.34
CA THR A 26 -3.27 -0.41 0.85
C THR A 26 -2.44 0.39 1.85
N LEU A 27 -1.11 0.30 1.71
CA LEU A 27 -0.13 1.09 2.43
C LEU A 27 -0.11 2.53 1.90
N ARG A 28 -0.03 3.50 2.81
CA ARG A 28 0.29 4.89 2.51
C ARG A 28 1.48 5.33 3.34
N CYS A 29 2.56 5.73 2.67
CA CYS A 29 3.73 6.33 3.29
C CYS A 29 3.79 7.80 2.89
N TYR A 30 3.73 8.69 3.87
CA TYR A 30 3.93 10.13 3.66
C TYR A 30 5.30 10.50 4.18
N CYS A 31 6.22 10.78 3.27
CA CYS A 31 7.57 11.23 3.57
C CYS A 31 7.83 12.63 3.02
N GLN A 32 8.86 13.27 3.54
CA GLN A 32 9.32 14.58 3.13
C GLN A 32 10.84 14.53 2.97
N ALA A 33 11.34 15.11 1.87
CA ALA A 33 12.77 15.37 1.70
C ALA A 33 13.28 16.34 2.79
N SER A 34 14.57 16.28 3.10
CA SER A 34 15.18 17.04 4.19
C SER A 34 15.43 18.51 3.85
N GLY A 35 15.49 18.87 2.57
CA GLY A 35 15.75 20.23 2.10
C GLY A 35 14.53 21.15 2.20
N ASP A 36 14.77 22.44 2.38
CA ASP A 36 13.71 23.47 2.42
C ASP A 36 13.06 23.71 1.03
N ASP A 37 13.83 23.49 -0.04
CA ASP A 37 13.39 23.58 -1.44
C ASP A 37 13.98 22.40 -2.24
N PRO A 38 13.43 21.19 -2.07
CA PRO A 38 13.94 19.99 -2.70
C PRO A 38 13.70 20.01 -4.22
N ASP A 39 14.68 19.50 -4.96
CA ASP A 39 14.58 19.38 -6.41
C ASP A 39 13.39 18.49 -6.83
N SER A 40 12.70 18.87 -7.91
CA SER A 40 11.50 18.14 -8.36
C SER A 40 11.80 16.69 -8.76
N GLN A 41 12.98 16.41 -9.31
CA GLN A 41 13.38 15.04 -9.66
C GLN A 41 13.55 14.16 -8.42
N LEU A 42 14.02 14.74 -7.31
CA LEU A 42 14.11 14.03 -6.04
C LEU A 42 12.71 13.68 -5.51
N LEU A 43 11.78 14.64 -5.55
CA LEU A 43 10.40 14.43 -5.11
C LEU A 43 9.71 13.34 -5.95
N ASP A 44 9.80 13.43 -7.28
CA ASP A 44 9.23 12.42 -8.19
C ASP A 44 9.79 11.01 -7.92
N ALA A 45 11.08 10.91 -7.62
CA ALA A 45 11.73 9.64 -7.31
C ALA A 45 11.28 9.08 -5.94
N MET A 46 11.08 9.93 -4.93
CA MET A 46 10.53 9.51 -3.64
C MET A 46 9.07 9.06 -3.78
N ASP A 47 8.26 9.81 -4.53
CA ASP A 47 6.86 9.48 -4.79
C ASP A 47 6.75 8.12 -5.49
N ALA A 48 7.55 7.88 -6.53
CA ALA A 48 7.58 6.60 -7.24
C ALA A 48 7.85 5.40 -6.30
N ILE A 49 8.79 5.52 -5.35
CA ILE A 49 9.06 4.48 -4.36
C ILE A 49 7.84 4.23 -3.47
N THR A 50 7.15 5.30 -3.04
CA THR A 50 5.96 5.15 -2.19
C THR A 50 4.75 4.61 -2.95
N ASP A 51 4.59 4.96 -4.23
CA ASP A 51 3.56 4.43 -5.12
C ASP A 51 3.77 2.96 -5.44
N ASP A 52 5.02 2.55 -5.73
CA ASP A 52 5.37 1.14 -5.94
C ASP A 52 5.07 0.30 -4.69
N ALA A 53 5.38 0.84 -3.51
CA ALA A 53 5.06 0.21 -2.25
C ALA A 53 3.55 0.11 -1.99
N GLU A 54 2.79 1.14 -2.33
CA GLU A 54 1.33 1.11 -2.29
C GLU A 54 0.78 0.02 -3.22
N GLY A 55 1.21 0.00 -4.48
CA GLY A 55 0.79 -0.99 -5.47
C GLY A 55 1.13 -2.43 -5.05
N ALA A 56 2.34 -2.65 -4.52
CA ALA A 56 2.73 -3.95 -3.99
C ALA A 56 1.85 -4.37 -2.81
N SER A 57 1.54 -3.46 -1.89
CA SER A 57 0.68 -3.74 -0.73
C SER A 57 -0.74 -4.17 -1.11
N ALA A 58 -1.26 -3.73 -2.26
CA ALA A 58 -2.57 -4.11 -2.78
C ALA A 58 -2.68 -5.59 -3.19
N THR A 59 -1.55 -6.29 -3.29
CA THR A 59 -1.48 -7.70 -3.72
C THR A 59 -0.88 -8.64 -2.67
N VAL A 60 -0.44 -8.09 -1.53
CA VAL A 60 0.21 -8.84 -0.46
C VAL A 60 -0.70 -8.87 0.76
N CYS A 61 -0.94 -10.07 1.28
CA CYS A 61 -1.63 -10.29 2.53
C CYS A 61 -0.89 -9.55 3.66
N GLU A 62 -1.51 -8.53 4.23
CA GLU A 62 -0.93 -7.69 5.29
C GLU A 62 -0.57 -8.48 6.57
N ARG A 63 -1.13 -9.69 6.74
CA ARG A 63 -0.92 -10.51 7.93
C ARG A 63 0.20 -11.55 7.81
N CYS A 64 0.39 -12.12 6.62
CA CYS A 64 1.34 -13.23 6.44
C CYS A 64 2.32 -13.05 5.27
N GLY A 65 2.20 -11.98 4.49
CA GLY A 65 3.10 -11.66 3.39
C GLY A 65 2.94 -12.51 2.12
N GLN A 66 2.01 -13.47 2.11
CA GLN A 66 1.65 -14.22 0.89
C GLN A 66 0.77 -13.37 -0.04
N LEU A 67 0.52 -13.84 -1.26
CA LEU A 67 -0.44 -13.17 -2.15
C LEU A 67 -1.82 -13.02 -1.47
N GLY A 68 -2.41 -11.85 -1.64
CA GLY A 68 -3.71 -11.49 -1.09
C GLY A 68 -4.51 -10.65 -2.07
N THR A 69 -5.80 -10.52 -1.77
CA THR A 69 -6.73 -9.66 -2.51
C THR A 69 -7.54 -8.84 -1.52
N LEU A 70 -8.27 -7.83 -2.01
CA LEU A 70 -9.09 -6.99 -1.16
C LEU A 70 -10.25 -7.77 -0.55
N HIS A 71 -10.35 -7.75 0.77
CA HIS A 71 -11.44 -8.33 1.54
C HIS A 71 -12.07 -7.26 2.43
N GLN A 72 -13.34 -7.47 2.78
CA GLN A 72 -14.14 -6.60 3.64
C GLN A 72 -14.69 -7.34 4.84
N SER A 73 -14.69 -6.68 5.99
CA SER A 73 -15.40 -7.13 7.19
C SER A 73 -16.90 -6.77 7.12
N ARG A 74 -17.68 -7.30 8.06
CA ARG A 74 -19.09 -6.90 8.27
C ARG A 74 -19.28 -5.40 8.54
N HIS A 75 -18.25 -4.70 9.00
CA HIS A 75 -18.27 -3.26 9.30
C HIS A 75 -17.62 -2.43 8.19
N VAL A 76 -17.53 -2.96 6.96
CA VAL A 76 -17.01 -2.26 5.76
C VAL A 76 -15.54 -1.84 5.89
N ARG A 77 -14.81 -2.35 6.89
CA ARG A 77 -13.35 -2.22 6.92
C ARG A 77 -12.76 -3.14 5.87
N VAL A 78 -11.86 -2.60 5.06
CA VAL A 78 -11.21 -3.33 3.97
C VAL A 78 -9.75 -3.60 4.30
N LYS A 79 -9.25 -4.76 3.86
CA LYS A 79 -7.88 -5.23 4.08
C LYS A 79 -7.44 -6.10 2.91
N THR A 80 -6.17 -6.02 2.52
CA THR A 80 -5.60 -6.97 1.55
C THR A 80 -5.15 -8.23 2.28
N LEU A 81 -5.84 -9.35 2.06
CA LEU A 81 -5.64 -10.60 2.81
C LEU A 81 -5.64 -11.80 1.86
N CYS A 82 -4.90 -12.85 2.22
CA CYS A 82 -5.12 -14.17 1.64
C CYS A 82 -6.41 -14.79 2.22
N THR A 83 -7.00 -15.76 1.52
CA THR A 83 -8.26 -16.40 1.94
C THR A 83 -8.20 -16.98 3.36
N THR A 84 -7.08 -17.61 3.73
CA THR A 84 -6.91 -18.18 5.07
C THR A 84 -6.95 -17.11 6.16
N CYS A 85 -6.20 -16.01 5.99
CA CYS A 85 -6.18 -14.92 6.96
C CYS A 85 -7.51 -14.15 6.99
N ALA A 86 -8.16 -13.97 5.83
CA ALA A 86 -9.47 -13.36 5.74
C ALA A 86 -10.52 -14.14 6.53
N ASN A 87 -10.60 -15.46 6.34
CA ASN A 87 -11.52 -16.33 7.08
C ASN A 87 -11.31 -16.26 8.59
N GLN A 88 -10.05 -16.30 9.04
CA GLN A 88 -9.70 -16.18 10.46
C GLN A 88 -10.12 -14.83 11.07
N LEU A 89 -10.12 -13.76 10.28
CA LEU A 89 -10.52 -12.41 10.70
C LEU A 89 -11.99 -12.09 10.39
N GLY A 90 -12.77 -13.04 9.88
CA GLY A 90 -14.17 -12.82 9.48
C GLY A 90 -14.34 -11.79 8.36
N HIS A 91 -13.37 -11.71 7.44
CA HIS A 91 -13.47 -10.90 6.23
C HIS A 91 -13.88 -11.77 5.03
N THR A 92 -14.70 -11.21 4.15
CA THR A 92 -15.15 -11.83 2.89
C THR A 92 -14.54 -11.06 1.72
N PRO A 93 -14.39 -11.66 0.52
CA PRO A 93 -13.92 -10.92 -0.65
C PRO A 93 -14.70 -9.61 -0.85
N HIS A 94 -14.00 -8.50 -1.09
CA HIS A 94 -14.61 -7.22 -1.42
C HIS A 94 -14.93 -7.23 -2.92
N PRO A 95 -16.15 -6.84 -3.35
CA PRO A 95 -16.47 -6.78 -4.77
C PRO A 95 -15.54 -5.76 -5.45
N SER A 96 -14.75 -6.21 -6.42
CA SER A 96 -14.04 -5.30 -7.34
C SER A 96 -15.07 -4.49 -8.10
N SER A 97 -14.90 -3.18 -8.20
CA SER A 97 -15.72 -2.29 -9.03
C SER A 97 -15.48 -2.48 -10.54
N GLY A 98 -15.16 -3.70 -10.98
CA GLY A 98 -14.67 -4.00 -12.33
C GLY A 98 -15.27 -5.25 -12.99
N ASP A 99 -16.33 -5.83 -12.42
CA ASP A 99 -17.06 -6.96 -13.03
C ASP A 99 -18.49 -6.55 -13.43
N ALA A 100 -18.59 -5.44 -14.16
CA ALA A 100 -19.79 -5.05 -14.89
C ALA A 100 -19.35 -4.57 -16.28
N ASP A 101 -19.02 -5.51 -17.17
CA ASP A 101 -19.17 -5.41 -18.63
C ASP A 101 -18.67 -6.70 -19.30
N ASP A 102 -19.45 -7.78 -19.16
CA ASP A 102 -19.59 -8.80 -20.21
C ASP A 102 -20.91 -9.57 -19.98
N ALA A 103 -22.00 -9.02 -20.52
CA ALA A 103 -23.22 -9.79 -20.78
C ALA A 103 -24.13 -9.08 -21.78
N THR A 104 -24.06 -9.55 -23.03
CA THR A 104 -25.00 -9.43 -24.16
C THR A 104 -24.75 -8.33 -25.19
#